data_AF-A0A7D5I4H7-F1
#
_entry.id   AF-A0A7D5I4H7-F1
#
_cell.length_a   1.000
_cell.length_b   1.000
_cell.length_c   1.000
_cell.angle_alpha   90.00
_cell.angle_beta   90.00
_cell.angle_gamma   90.00
#
_symmetry.space_group_name_H-M   'P 1'
#
loop_
_entity.id
_entity.type
_entity.pdbx_description
1 polymer ?
#
loop_
_entity_poly.entity_id
_entity_poly.type
_entity_poly.pdbx_seq_one_letter_code
_entity_poly.pdbx_strand_id
1 'polypeptide(L)'
;MADEDSVLSAGDLQGLLTVEYSTTHIRRRCNRLVDAGLLQRVHPDNAIYQITDKGRAYLNEEYDVREERYIEEHSNQNGTPEADEKV
;
A
#
# COMPACT_ATOMS: atom_id res chain seq x y z
N MET A 1 1.67 -15.60 -15.35
CA MET A 1 0.72 -15.22 -14.29
C MET A 1 1.58 -15.01 -13.07
N ALA A 2 1.97 -13.76 -12.79
CA ALA A 2 2.85 -13.46 -11.65
C ALA A 2 1.96 -13.40 -10.41
N ASP A 3 2.30 -14.19 -9.40
CA ASP A 3 1.61 -14.22 -8.12
C ASP A 3 1.73 -12.85 -7.44
N GLU A 4 0.66 -12.04 -7.49
CA GLU A 4 0.59 -10.70 -6.90
C GLU A 4 0.56 -10.71 -5.35
N ASP A 5 0.55 -11.89 -4.72
CA ASP A 5 0.67 -12.09 -3.26
C ASP A 5 2.04 -12.68 -2.87
N SER A 6 3.06 -12.55 -3.72
CA SER A 6 4.41 -13.04 -3.42
C SER A 6 4.94 -12.41 -2.12
N VAL A 7 5.19 -13.28 -1.13
CA VAL A 7 5.72 -12.91 0.17
C VAL A 7 7.17 -12.46 -0.02
N LEU A 8 7.40 -11.15 -0.08
CA LEU A 8 8.73 -10.57 -0.26
C LEU A 8 9.45 -10.45 1.08
N SER A 9 10.70 -10.91 1.13
CA SER A 9 11.58 -10.67 2.27
C SER A 9 12.18 -9.26 2.20
N ALA A 10 12.69 -8.76 3.34
CA ALA A 10 13.44 -7.51 3.36
C ALA A 10 14.69 -7.54 2.44
N GLY A 11 15.24 -8.72 2.15
CA GLY A 11 16.34 -8.90 1.19
C GLY A 11 15.89 -8.74 -0.25
N ASP A 12 14.70 -9.23 -0.60
CA ASP A 12 14.14 -9.11 -1.96
C ASP A 12 13.79 -7.65 -2.29
N LEU A 13 13.32 -6.90 -1.29
CA LEU A 13 13.10 -5.45 -1.41
C LEU A 13 14.40 -4.69 -1.72
N GLN A 14 15.55 -5.14 -1.22
CA GLN A 14 16.84 -4.49 -1.42
C GLN A 14 17.32 -4.55 -2.88
N GLY A 15 16.90 -5.57 -3.64
CA GLY A 15 17.20 -5.68 -5.08
C GLY A 15 16.27 -4.87 -5.99
N LEU A 16 15.01 -4.65 -5.56
CA LEU A 16 14.00 -3.88 -6.30
C LEU A 16 14.10 -2.37 -6.05
N LEU A 17 14.42 -1.99 -4.82
CA LEU A 17 14.67 -0.62 -4.45
C LEU A 17 16.14 -0.32 -4.79
N THR A 18 16.38 0.43 -5.88
CA THR A 18 17.67 1.13 -6.09
C THR A 18 17.81 2.20 -5.00
N VAL A 19 17.97 1.76 -3.76
CA VAL A 19 17.88 2.62 -2.61
C VAL A 19 18.90 2.09 -1.61
N GLU A 20 19.98 2.86 -1.42
CA GLU A 20 21.07 2.59 -0.48
C GLU A 20 20.59 2.73 0.98
N TYR A 21 19.50 2.07 1.37
CA TYR A 21 19.06 2.04 2.75
C TYR A 21 19.55 0.76 3.41
N SER A 22 20.16 0.91 4.58
CA SER A 22 20.58 -0.23 5.38
C SER A 22 19.39 -1.10 5.74
N THR A 23 19.62 -2.40 5.88
CA THR A 23 18.62 -3.38 6.34
C THR A 23 17.98 -2.96 7.67
N THR A 24 18.74 -2.28 8.55
CA THR A 24 18.23 -1.68 9.79
C THR A 24 17.18 -0.58 9.53
N HIS A 25 17.38 0.27 8.52
CA HIS A 25 16.42 1.31 8.16
C HIS A 25 15.12 0.71 7.64
N ILE A 26 15.24 -0.29 6.74
CA ILE A 26 14.11 -1.03 6.19
C ILE A 26 13.32 -1.70 7.31
N ARG A 27 14.00 -2.44 8.21
CA ARG A 27 13.36 -3.09 9.36
C ARG A 27 12.61 -2.11 10.25
N ARG A 28 13.18 -0.94 10.53
CA ARG A 28 12.51 0.09 11.34
C ARG A 28 11.24 0.61 10.67
N ARG A 29 11.24 0.76 9.34
CA ARG A 29 10.06 1.18 8.57
C ARG A 29 9.00 0.08 8.52
N CYS A 30 9.39 -1.15 8.22
CA CYS A 30 8.47 -2.29 8.19
C CYS A 30 7.80 -2.51 9.55
N ASN A 31 8.54 -2.38 10.67
CA ASN A 31 7.93 -2.46 12.00
C ASN A 31 6.84 -1.40 12.21
N ARG A 32 7.06 -0.14 11.81
CA ARG A 32 6.03 0.91 11.91
C ARG A 32 4.82 0.61 11.04
N LEU A 33 5.01 0.02 9.86
CA LEU A 33 3.91 -0.38 8.98
C LEU A 33 3.12 -1.56 9.57
N VAL A 34 3.78 -2.45 10.32
CA VAL A 34 3.12 -3.51 11.09
C VAL A 34 2.32 -2.91 12.24
N ASP A 35 2.88 -1.96 12.99
CA ASP A 35 2.16 -1.27 14.07
C ASP A 35 0.91 -0.54 13.56
N ALA A 36 0.97 0.02 12.35
CA ALA A 36 -0.16 0.66 11.67
C ALA A 36 -1.16 -0.35 11.04
N GLY A 37 -0.86 -1.66 11.08
CA GLY A 37 -1.70 -2.72 10.51
C GLY A 37 -1.68 -2.79 8.98
N LEU A 38 -0.74 -2.11 8.31
CA LEU A 38 -0.60 -2.11 6.84
C LEU A 38 0.20 -3.32 6.35
N LEU A 39 1.08 -3.85 7.20
CA LEU A 39 1.81 -5.09 6.97
C LEU A 39 1.53 -6.05 8.12
N GLN A 40 1.61 -7.35 7.86
CA GLN A 40 1.71 -8.38 8.88
C GLN A 40 3.07 -9.05 8.82
N ARG A 41 3.58 -9.44 9.98
CA ARG A 41 4.84 -10.19 10.08
C ARG A 41 4.54 -11.68 10.04
N VAL A 42 4.95 -12.34 8.96
CA VAL A 42 4.65 -13.77 8.73
C VAL A 42 5.66 -14.67 9.46
N HIS A 43 6.93 -14.24 9.55
CA HIS A 43 7.96 -14.96 10.29
C HIS A 43 8.61 -14.09 11.39
N PRO A 44 8.68 -14.60 12.63
CA PRO A 44 9.26 -13.87 13.77
C PRO A 44 10.79 -13.69 13.65
N ASP A 45 11.47 -14.49 12.84
CA ASP A 45 12.93 -14.46 12.77
C ASP A 45 13.45 -13.87 11.44
N ASN A 46 12.75 -14.09 10.33
CA ASN A 46 13.31 -13.85 8.99
C ASN A 46 12.96 -12.48 8.36
N ALA A 47 12.39 -11.54 9.13
CA ALA A 47 11.98 -10.22 8.60
C ALA A 47 11.15 -10.34 7.29
N ILE A 48 10.24 -11.32 7.28
CA ILE A 48 9.32 -11.58 6.19
C ILE A 48 7.99 -10.91 6.53
N TYR A 49 7.50 -10.08 5.60
CA TYR A 49 6.28 -9.31 5.75
C TYR A 49 5.30 -9.65 4.64
N GLN A 50 4.01 -9.53 4.92
CA GLN A 50 2.95 -9.67 3.95
C GLN A 50 2.02 -8.45 4.05
N ILE A 51 1.58 -7.95 2.90
CA ILE A 51 0.64 -6.84 2.86
C ILE A 51 -0.73 -7.28 3.38
N THR A 52 -1.38 -6.42 4.18
CA THR A 52 -2.75 -6.66 4.65
C THR A 52 -3.77 -6.05 3.70
N ASP A 53 -5.05 -6.37 3.85
CA ASP A 53 -6.13 -5.71 3.09
C ASP A 53 -6.15 -4.20 3.34
N LYS A 54 -5.88 -3.77 4.58
CA LYS A 54 -5.71 -2.36 4.94
C LYS A 54 -4.53 -1.73 4.21
N GLY A 55 -3.41 -2.46 4.09
CA GLY A 55 -2.24 -2.03 3.32
C GLY A 55 -2.55 -1.87 1.83
N ARG A 56 -3.30 -2.81 1.24
CA ARG A 56 -3.77 -2.70 -0.15
C ARG A 56 -4.68 -1.49 -0.35
N ALA A 57 -5.65 -1.29 0.55
CA ALA A 57 -6.53 -0.12 0.50
C ALA A 57 -5.76 1.20 0.61
N TYR A 58 -4.69 1.27 1.42
CA TYR A 58 -3.82 2.45 1.46
C TYR A 58 -3.12 2.72 0.13
N LEU A 59 -2.62 1.68 -0.55
CA LEU A 59 -1.97 1.82 -1.86
C LEU A 59 -2.96 2.20 -2.96
N ASN A 60 -4.22 1.80 -2.85
CA ASN A 60 -5.30 2.16 -3.76
C ASN A 60 -5.96 3.51 -3.45
N GLU A 61 -5.43 4.28 -2.48
CA GLU A 61 -6.02 5.54 -2.02
C GLU A 61 -7.45 5.38 -1.44
N GLU A 62 -7.81 4.17 -1.01
CA GLU A 62 -9.08 3.82 -0.36
C GLU A 62 -9.01 3.93 1.17
N TYR A 63 -7.80 4.06 1.74
CA TYR A 63 -7.59 4.18 3.18
C TYR A 63 -6.59 5.30 3.50
N ASP A 64 -7.00 6.27 4.34
CA ASP A 64 -6.12 7.32 4.82
C ASP A 64 -5.49 6.93 6.16
N VAL A 65 -4.16 6.79 6.17
CA VAL A 65 -3.36 6.46 7.36
C VAL A 65 -3.20 7.62 8.34
N ARG A 66 -3.44 8.87 7.92
CA ARG A 66 -3.35 10.05 8.80
C ARG A 66 -4.61 10.20 9.64
N GLU A 67 -5.75 9.96 9.00
CA GLU A 67 -7.09 10.05 9.58
C GLU A 67 -7.60 8.68 10.08
N GLU A 68 -6.78 7.63 9.92
CA GLU A 68 -7.05 6.24 10.27
C GLU A 68 -8.40 5.68 9.78
N ARG A 69 -8.91 6.19 8.65
CA ARG A 69 -10.25 5.87 8.14
C ARG A 69 -10.22 5.48 6.66
N TYR A 70 -11.20 4.67 6.26
CA TYR A 70 -11.46 4.44 4.84
C TYR A 70 -11.97 5.74 4.22
N ILE A 71 -11.47 6.03 3.03
CA ILE A 71 -11.92 7.15 2.22
C ILE A 71 -13.21 6.68 1.56
N GLU A 72 -14.34 7.23 2.02
CA GLU A 72 -15.60 7.06 1.31
C GLU A 72 -15.42 7.74 -0.05
N GLU A 73 -15.44 6.92 -1.10
CA GLU A 73 -15.36 7.39 -2.48
C GLU A 73 -16.57 8.30 -2.73
N HIS A 74 -16.36 9.62 -2.66
CA HIS A 74 -17.35 10.57 -3.11
C HIS A 74 -17.49 10.36 -4.62
N SER A 75 -18.48 9.57 -5.01
CA SER A 75 -18.88 9.34 -6.39
C SER A 75 -19.00 10.69 -7.09
N ASN A 76 -17.98 11.06 -7.86
CA ASN A 76 -17.96 12.30 -8.60
C ASN A 76 -18.87 12.10 -9.81
N GLN A 77 -20.17 12.28 -9.62
CA GLN A 77 -21.16 12.39 -10.69
C GLN A 77 -20.96 13.72 -11.42
N ASN A 78 -19.83 13.90 -12.09
CA ASN A 78 -19.67 14.93 -13.12
C ASN A 78 -19.75 14.25 -14.48
N GLY A 79 -20.94 13.73 -14.78
CA GLY A 79 -21.37 13.49 -16.15
C GLY A 79 -21.52 14.84 -16.84
N THR A 80 -20.72 15.03 -17.89
CA THR A 80 -20.74 16.13 -18.85
C THR A 80 -22.18 16.52 -19.21
N PRO A 81 -22.64 17.78 -19.05
CA PRO A 81 -23.78 18.25 -19.80
C PRO A 81 -23.33 18.39 -21.26
N GLU A 82 -23.71 17.39 -22.06
CA GLU A 82 -23.72 17.46 -23.52
C GLU A 82 -24.59 18.66 -23.92
N ALA A 83 -23.93 19.77 -24.27
CA ALA A 83 -24.61 20.93 -24.82
C ALA A 83 -25.00 20.59 -26.27
N ASP A 84 -26.28 20.27 -26.45
CA ASP A 84 -26.98 20.23 -27.74
C ASP A 84 -26.89 21.63 -28.38
N GLU A 85 -25.89 21.84 -29.24
CA GLU A 85 -25.80 23.04 -30.06
C GLU A 85 -26.74 22.88 -31.25
N LYS A 86 -27.94 23.42 -31.08
CA LYS A 86 -28.89 23.58 -32.18
C LYS A 86 -29.59 24.94 -32.09
N VAL A 87 -28.95 26.00 -32.61
CA VAL A 87 -29.62 27.22 -33.11
C VAL A 87 -28.87 27.79 -34.30
#